data_AF-A0A966Y5V7-F1
#
_entry.id   AF-A0A966Y5V7-F1
#
_cell.length_a   1.000
_cell.length_b   1.000
_cell.length_c   1.000
_cell.angle_alpha   90.00
_cell.angle_beta   90.00
_cell.angle_gamma   90.00
#
_symmetry.space_group_name_H-M   'P 1'
#
loop_
_entity.id
_entity.type
_entity.pdbx_description
1 polymer ?
#
loop_
_entity_poly.entity_id
_entity_poly.type
_entity_poly.pdbx_seq_one_letter_code
_entity_poly.pdbx_strand_id
1 'polypeptide(L)'
;MSKNRIPAGAVVRGTDKGYVHGDLKPGSERPVEKVEKTYPYMRPRDAATLILVRMKGKTPEVLMGCRAAQHAFMPNRYVFPGGRVDRADAHVPIATPLDRYVNARLQKAATALRARALAVAAVRETFEESGLMLGKPLKGGAPDKDYGEHWKGFLDRGMGPALDCLDLIARAVTPPGRPRRFNARFFMARAEDASGEIRHSSEMGDIRWVRLDEARELPLPTITGLILGEIGRLVKEPPDRKKQRRIPLFTTIHRKHLMIEE
;
A
#
# COMPACT_ATOMS: atom_id res chain seq x y z
N MET A 1 28.02 -7.69 -9.84
CA MET A 1 27.06 -8.80 -9.77
C MET A 1 26.70 -9.05 -8.31
N SER A 2 25.64 -8.41 -7.80
CA SER A 2 25.13 -8.71 -6.44
C SER A 2 24.04 -9.77 -6.59
N LYS A 3 24.32 -11.00 -6.16
CA LYS A 3 23.29 -12.05 -6.06
C LYS A 3 22.39 -11.69 -4.88
N ASN A 4 21.30 -10.96 -5.15
CA ASN A 4 20.18 -10.75 -4.23
C ASN A 4 19.61 -12.12 -3.83
N ARG A 5 20.13 -12.73 -2.76
CA ARG A 5 19.65 -14.02 -2.27
C ARG A 5 18.32 -13.81 -1.58
N ILE A 6 17.26 -14.28 -2.22
CA ILE A 6 15.95 -14.51 -1.62
C ILE A 6 16.15 -15.24 -0.28
N PRO A 7 15.53 -14.79 0.84
CA PRO A 7 15.70 -15.43 2.14
C PRO A 7 15.36 -16.93 2.12
N ALA A 8 16.15 -17.75 2.82
CA ALA A 8 15.86 -19.17 2.98
C ALA A 8 14.49 -19.35 3.69
N GLY A 9 13.55 -20.02 3.03
CA GLY A 9 12.16 -20.16 3.50
C GLY A 9 11.12 -19.34 2.73
N ALA A 10 11.54 -18.47 1.80
CA ALA A 10 10.65 -17.83 0.85
C ALA A 10 9.96 -18.87 -0.05
N VAL A 11 8.66 -19.08 0.14
CA VAL A 11 7.89 -20.03 -0.67
C VAL A 11 7.60 -19.39 -2.02
N VAL A 12 8.33 -19.70 -3.09
CA VAL A 12 7.90 -19.31 -4.45
C VAL A 12 6.71 -20.20 -4.84
N ARG A 13 5.47 -19.79 -4.56
CA ARG A 13 4.25 -20.46 -5.06
C ARG A 13 3.15 -19.46 -5.43
N GLY A 14 2.88 -19.38 -6.75
CA GLY A 14 1.71 -18.82 -7.44
C GLY A 14 1.67 -17.29 -7.57
N THR A 15 1.85 -16.65 -8.73
CA THR A 15 1.64 -17.05 -10.14
C THR A 15 2.92 -16.87 -10.97
N ASP A 16 3.41 -17.93 -11.62
CA ASP A 16 4.81 -18.09 -12.07
C ASP A 16 5.38 -17.10 -13.11
N LYS A 17 4.72 -15.98 -13.46
CA LYS A 17 5.32 -14.95 -14.33
C LYS A 17 4.91 -13.50 -14.05
N GLY A 18 4.29 -13.21 -12.90
CA GLY A 18 3.78 -11.87 -12.62
C GLY A 18 2.69 -11.43 -13.61
N TYR A 19 1.96 -10.37 -13.26
CA TYR A 19 0.98 -9.77 -14.15
C TYR A 19 1.65 -8.69 -15.01
N VAL A 20 1.37 -8.68 -16.32
CA VAL A 20 1.75 -7.57 -17.21
C VAL A 20 0.61 -6.57 -17.26
N HIS A 21 0.90 -5.32 -16.88
CA HIS A 21 -0.07 -4.24 -16.98
C HIS A 21 -0.49 -3.99 -18.42
N GLY A 22 -1.80 -4.05 -18.68
CA GLY A 22 -2.38 -3.95 -20.04
C GLY A 22 -3.23 -5.17 -20.44
N ASP A 23 -3.01 -6.33 -19.81
CA ASP A 23 -3.74 -7.56 -20.15
C ASP A 23 -5.12 -7.67 -19.48
N LEU A 24 -5.33 -6.93 -18.39
CA LEU A 24 -6.64 -6.84 -17.74
C LEU A 24 -7.32 -5.55 -18.18
N LYS A 25 -8.40 -5.67 -18.96
CA LYS A 25 -9.28 -4.55 -19.30
C LYS A 25 -10.35 -4.40 -18.21
N PRO A 26 -10.95 -3.21 -18.03
CA PRO A 26 -12.10 -3.08 -17.14
C PRO A 26 -13.19 -4.10 -17.50
N GLY A 27 -13.69 -4.83 -16.50
CA GLY A 27 -14.64 -5.94 -16.65
C GLY A 27 -14.01 -7.32 -16.83
N SER A 28 -12.70 -7.43 -17.03
CA SER A 28 -12.02 -8.73 -17.15
C SER A 28 -11.91 -9.45 -15.80
N GLU A 29 -11.93 -10.79 -15.85
CA GLU A 29 -11.59 -11.60 -14.69
C GLU A 29 -10.10 -11.49 -14.39
N ARG A 30 -9.76 -11.33 -13.11
CA ARG A 30 -8.39 -11.24 -12.61
C ARG A 30 -7.99 -12.55 -11.93
N PRO A 31 -6.69 -12.88 -11.89
CA PRO A 31 -6.22 -13.98 -11.08
C PRO A 31 -6.49 -13.74 -9.58
N VAL A 32 -6.71 -14.84 -8.86
CA VAL A 32 -6.75 -14.90 -7.40
C VAL A 32 -5.96 -16.11 -6.92
N GLU A 33 -5.39 -16.01 -5.73
CA GLU A 33 -4.77 -17.16 -5.06
C GLU A 33 -5.81 -18.25 -4.82
N LYS A 34 -5.50 -19.50 -5.16
CA LYS A 34 -6.37 -20.62 -4.77
C LYS A 34 -6.38 -20.77 -3.24
N VAL A 35 -7.55 -21.06 -2.68
CA VAL A 35 -7.68 -21.43 -1.25
C VAL A 35 -8.04 -22.91 -1.16
N GLU A 36 -7.34 -23.63 -0.28
CA GLU A 36 -7.66 -25.02 0.05
C GLU A 36 -8.88 -25.12 0.97
N LYS A 37 -9.07 -24.13 1.83
CA LYS A 37 -10.17 -24.04 2.79
C LYS A 37 -10.96 -22.74 2.62
N THR A 38 -12.28 -22.87 2.60
CA THR A 38 -13.20 -21.74 2.54
C THR A 38 -13.64 -21.35 3.95
N TYR A 39 -13.71 -20.04 4.22
CA TYR A 39 -14.13 -19.50 5.52
C TYR A 39 -15.51 -18.82 5.43
N PRO A 40 -16.25 -18.70 6.56
CA PRO A 40 -17.49 -17.94 6.60
C PRO A 40 -17.32 -16.50 6.10
N TYR A 41 -18.43 -15.89 5.67
CA TYR A 41 -18.40 -14.50 5.24
C TYR A 41 -17.98 -13.58 6.40
N MET A 42 -16.96 -12.74 6.14
CA MET A 42 -16.53 -11.68 7.05
C MET A 42 -16.59 -10.33 6.34
N ARG A 43 -17.02 -9.29 7.05
CA ARG A 43 -16.95 -7.93 6.53
C ARG A 43 -15.47 -7.52 6.33
N PRO A 44 -15.07 -7.00 5.16
CA PRO A 44 -13.72 -6.51 4.96
C PRO A 44 -13.40 -5.36 5.92
N ARG A 45 -12.21 -5.39 6.53
CA ARG A 45 -11.67 -4.27 7.32
C ARG A 45 -11.00 -3.26 6.40
N ASP A 46 -11.12 -1.97 6.70
CA ASP A 46 -10.38 -0.95 5.95
C ASP A 46 -8.87 -1.09 6.22
N ALA A 47 -8.10 -0.96 5.15
CA ALA A 47 -6.65 -1.06 5.16
C ALA A 47 -6.06 -0.07 4.16
N ALA A 48 -4.84 0.34 4.39
CA ALA A 48 -4.13 1.24 3.50
C ALA A 48 -2.68 0.84 3.32
N THR A 49 -2.19 1.03 2.10
CA THR A 49 -0.84 0.70 1.68
C THR A 49 -0.25 1.93 1.03
N LEU A 50 1.01 2.23 1.35
CA LEU A 50 1.76 3.29 0.67
C LEU A 50 2.92 2.69 -0.10
N ILE A 51 2.97 3.02 -1.37
CA ILE A 51 4.01 2.61 -2.31
C ILE A 51 4.91 3.81 -2.53
N LEU A 52 6.12 3.72 -1.99
CA LEU A 52 7.18 4.67 -2.30
C LEU A 52 7.89 4.25 -3.58
N VAL A 53 7.99 5.20 -4.52
CA VAL A 53 8.63 5.02 -5.82
C VAL A 53 9.75 6.03 -5.99
N ARG A 54 10.91 5.58 -6.49
CA ARG A 54 12.02 6.47 -6.89
C ARG A 54 12.55 6.11 -8.27
N MET A 55 13.26 7.04 -8.88
CA MET A 55 13.99 6.82 -10.12
C MET A 55 15.48 6.71 -9.87
N LYS A 56 16.09 5.58 -10.24
CA LYS A 56 17.54 5.41 -10.33
C LYS A 56 17.95 5.51 -11.80
N GLY A 57 18.27 6.73 -12.24
CA GLY A 57 18.38 7.04 -13.66
C GLY A 57 17.03 6.83 -14.35
N LYS A 58 16.95 5.92 -15.34
CA LYS A 58 15.70 5.56 -16.02
C LYS A 58 14.98 4.36 -15.42
N THR A 59 15.53 3.74 -14.36
CA THR A 59 14.93 2.57 -13.72
C THR A 59 14.08 2.98 -12.54
N PRO A 60 12.76 2.71 -12.54
CA PRO A 60 11.94 2.85 -11.34
C PRO A 60 12.26 1.76 -10.32
N GLU A 61 12.37 2.16 -9.06
CA GLU A 61 12.48 1.27 -7.91
C GLU A 61 11.32 1.52 -6.95
N VAL A 62 10.84 0.47 -6.31
CA VAL A 62 9.77 0.49 -5.31
C VAL A 62 10.27 -0.03 -3.97
N LEU A 63 9.80 0.56 -2.87
CA LEU A 63 10.11 0.05 -1.54
C LEU A 63 9.26 -1.20 -1.25
N MET A 64 9.91 -2.31 -0.95
CA MET A 64 9.23 -3.57 -0.59
C MET A 64 9.91 -4.21 0.62
N GLY A 65 9.15 -4.97 1.39
CA GLY A 65 9.64 -5.80 2.48
C GLY A 65 9.11 -7.22 2.38
N CYS A 66 9.83 -8.16 2.96
CA CYS A 66 9.40 -9.55 3.10
C CYS A 66 8.75 -9.76 4.47
N ARG A 67 7.50 -10.23 4.47
CA ARG A 67 6.79 -10.55 5.72
C ARG A 67 7.49 -11.66 6.48
N ALA A 68 7.58 -11.50 7.79
CA ALA A 68 8.12 -12.52 8.69
C ALA A 68 7.41 -13.88 8.51
N ALA A 69 8.14 -14.97 8.74
CA ALA A 69 7.61 -16.33 8.61
C ALA A 69 6.43 -16.61 9.57
N GLN A 70 6.38 -15.92 10.71
CA GLN A 70 5.31 -16.04 11.70
C GLN A 70 4.13 -15.09 11.42
N HIS A 71 4.18 -14.30 10.34
CA HIS A 71 3.14 -13.33 10.04
C HIS A 71 1.81 -14.05 9.75
N ALA A 72 0.75 -13.66 10.47
CA ALA A 72 -0.55 -14.34 10.45
C ALA A 72 -1.31 -14.26 9.11
N PHE A 73 -0.77 -13.54 8.12
CA PHE A 73 -1.35 -13.39 6.79
C PHE A 73 -0.26 -13.32 5.72
N MET A 74 -0.16 -14.34 4.86
CA MET A 74 0.82 -14.43 3.77
C MET A 74 2.28 -14.30 4.26
N PRO A 75 2.77 -15.22 5.11
CA PRO A 75 4.18 -15.22 5.53
C PRO A 75 5.10 -15.47 4.33
N ASN A 76 6.35 -15.00 4.42
CA ASN A 76 7.38 -15.23 3.40
C ASN A 76 6.98 -14.72 2.01
N ARG A 77 6.35 -13.55 1.96
CA ARG A 77 5.90 -12.86 0.75
C ARG A 77 6.39 -11.42 0.77
N TYR A 78 6.82 -10.92 -0.39
CA TYR A 78 7.13 -9.51 -0.54
C TYR A 78 5.87 -8.69 -0.74
N VAL A 79 5.77 -7.60 0.01
CA VAL A 79 4.65 -6.67 -0.01
C VAL A 79 5.16 -5.23 0.14
N PHE A 80 4.29 -4.28 -0.14
CA PHE A 80 4.52 -2.88 0.20
C PHE A 80 4.16 -2.64 1.68
N PRO A 81 4.74 -1.60 2.30
CA PRO A 81 4.34 -1.21 3.64
C PRO A 81 2.85 -0.84 3.72
N GLY A 82 2.17 -1.32 4.76
CA GLY A 82 0.74 -1.06 4.93
C GLY A 82 0.01 -2.05 5.80
N GLY A 83 -1.09 -1.57 6.37
CA GLY A 83 -1.85 -2.33 7.35
C GLY A 83 -3.26 -1.80 7.55
N ARG A 84 -3.83 -2.13 8.72
CA ARG A 84 -5.21 -1.81 9.04
C ARG A 84 -5.33 -0.35 9.45
N VAL A 85 -6.46 0.25 9.15
CA VAL A 85 -6.81 1.54 9.74
C VAL A 85 -7.03 1.35 11.24
N ASP A 86 -6.33 2.14 12.05
CA ASP A 86 -6.55 2.26 13.48
C ASP A 86 -7.56 3.38 13.77
N ARG A 87 -8.20 3.34 14.95
CA ARG A 87 -9.16 4.38 15.36
C ARG A 87 -8.48 5.75 15.49
N ALA A 88 -7.23 5.81 15.94
CA ALA A 88 -6.48 7.05 16.09
C ALA A 88 -6.23 7.77 14.76
N ASP A 89 -6.13 7.02 13.64
CA ASP A 89 -5.84 7.54 12.31
C ASP A 89 -6.88 8.58 11.83
N ALA A 90 -8.10 8.51 12.36
CA ALA A 90 -9.16 9.47 12.05
C ALA A 90 -8.96 10.84 12.70
N HIS A 91 -8.11 10.95 13.74
CA HIS A 91 -8.10 12.10 14.65
C HIS A 91 -6.70 12.71 14.93
N VAL A 92 -5.61 12.03 14.60
CA VAL A 92 -4.24 12.58 14.82
C VAL A 92 -3.99 13.87 14.04
N PRO A 93 -3.27 14.88 14.56
CA PRO A 93 -2.94 16.08 13.79
C PRO A 93 -2.21 15.72 12.49
N ILE A 94 -2.56 16.39 11.39
CA ILE A 94 -1.92 16.21 10.08
C ILE A 94 -1.20 17.50 9.70
N ALA A 95 -0.06 17.39 9.03
CA ALA A 95 0.70 18.56 8.60
C ALA A 95 0.12 19.16 7.31
N THR A 96 -0.37 18.31 6.41
CA THR A 96 -1.03 18.74 5.16
C THR A 96 -2.26 17.87 4.87
N PRO A 97 -3.32 18.46 4.30
CA PRO A 97 -4.50 17.70 3.87
C PRO A 97 -4.20 16.95 2.57
N LEU A 98 -5.04 15.95 2.26
CA LEU A 98 -5.05 15.32 0.94
C LEU A 98 -5.33 16.36 -0.15
N ASP A 99 -4.71 16.17 -1.32
CA ASP A 99 -5.13 16.90 -2.52
C ASP A 99 -6.62 16.68 -2.81
N ARG A 100 -7.30 17.72 -3.32
CA ARG A 100 -8.75 17.70 -3.53
C ARG A 100 -9.21 16.60 -4.49
N TYR A 101 -8.44 16.28 -5.54
CA TYR A 101 -8.79 15.24 -6.50
C TYR A 101 -8.58 13.84 -5.92
N VAL A 102 -7.55 13.67 -5.09
CA VAL A 102 -7.30 12.42 -4.35
C VAL A 102 -8.40 12.19 -3.31
N ASN A 103 -8.73 13.23 -2.53
CA ASN A 103 -9.78 13.18 -1.51
C ASN A 103 -11.15 12.86 -2.13
N ALA A 104 -11.51 13.52 -3.24
CA ALA A 104 -12.74 13.23 -3.97
C ALA A 104 -12.81 11.78 -4.49
N ARG A 105 -11.70 11.23 -5.00
CA ARG A 105 -11.65 9.82 -5.43
C ARG A 105 -11.83 8.86 -4.26
N LEU A 106 -11.18 9.10 -3.13
CA LEU A 106 -11.38 8.28 -1.92
C LEU A 106 -12.84 8.30 -1.45
N GLN A 107 -13.47 9.48 -1.49
CA GLN A 107 -14.82 9.67 -0.98
C GLN A 107 -15.93 9.02 -1.83
N LYS A 108 -15.62 8.56 -3.06
CA LYS A 108 -16.53 7.70 -3.83
C LYS A 108 -16.88 6.41 -3.10
N ALA A 109 -16.01 5.94 -2.20
CA ALA A 109 -16.16 4.68 -1.49
C ALA A 109 -15.92 4.77 0.03
N ALA A 110 -15.85 5.98 0.57
CA ALA A 110 -15.57 6.25 1.99
C ALA A 110 -16.20 7.58 2.41
N THR A 111 -16.56 7.71 3.70
CA THR A 111 -16.89 9.04 4.24
C THR A 111 -15.63 9.90 4.32
N ALA A 112 -15.77 11.23 4.43
CA ALA A 112 -14.62 12.13 4.59
C ALA A 112 -13.69 11.72 5.74
N LEU A 113 -14.27 11.34 6.89
CA LEU A 113 -13.50 10.86 8.05
C LEU A 113 -12.73 9.57 7.74
N ARG A 114 -13.35 8.61 7.04
CA ARG A 114 -12.69 7.36 6.62
C ARG A 114 -11.63 7.59 5.55
N ALA A 115 -11.86 8.50 4.60
CA ALA A 115 -10.89 8.86 3.57
C ALA A 115 -9.60 9.41 4.20
N ARG A 116 -9.77 10.31 5.18
CA ARG A 116 -8.67 10.81 6.00
C ARG A 116 -7.95 9.68 6.74
N ALA A 117 -8.70 8.84 7.47
CA ALA A 117 -8.12 7.75 8.25
C ALA A 117 -7.33 6.76 7.38
N LEU A 118 -7.80 6.45 6.18
CA LEU A 118 -7.09 5.60 5.21
C LEU A 118 -5.75 6.22 4.78
N ALA A 119 -5.73 7.52 4.46
CA ALA A 119 -4.49 8.19 4.06
C ALA A 119 -3.48 8.28 5.21
N VAL A 120 -3.96 8.57 6.42
CA VAL A 120 -3.15 8.60 7.64
C VAL A 120 -2.59 7.22 7.98
N ALA A 121 -3.40 6.16 7.89
CA ALA A 121 -2.97 4.78 8.10
C ALA A 121 -1.82 4.40 7.14
N ALA A 122 -1.90 4.81 5.86
CA ALA A 122 -0.85 4.52 4.89
C ALA A 122 0.52 5.11 5.30
N VAL A 123 0.52 6.34 5.81
CA VAL A 123 1.73 7.02 6.31
C VAL A 123 2.25 6.37 7.59
N ARG A 124 1.35 6.09 8.54
CA ARG A 124 1.68 5.47 9.83
C ARG A 124 2.34 4.11 9.63
N GLU A 125 1.70 3.22 8.89
CA GLU A 125 2.19 1.86 8.64
C GLU A 125 3.54 1.88 7.91
N THR A 126 3.75 2.83 6.99
CA THR A 126 5.06 3.00 6.34
C THR A 126 6.15 3.36 7.33
N PHE A 127 5.87 4.26 8.26
CA PHE A 127 6.82 4.63 9.29
C PHE A 127 7.11 3.47 10.25
N GLU A 128 6.07 2.78 10.73
CA GLU A 128 6.20 1.63 11.63
C GLU A 128 6.99 0.48 11.00
N GLU A 129 6.68 0.15 9.75
CA GLU A 129 7.28 -1.03 9.11
C GLU A 129 8.65 -0.71 8.52
N SER A 130 8.88 0.48 7.95
CA SER A 130 10.12 0.78 7.20
C SER A 130 11.01 1.84 7.84
N GLY A 131 10.55 2.56 8.86
CA GLY A 131 11.26 3.72 9.43
C GLY A 131 11.23 4.99 8.59
N LEU A 132 10.68 4.94 7.36
CA LEU A 132 10.57 6.11 6.49
C LEU A 132 9.32 6.93 6.80
N MET A 133 9.53 8.24 6.98
CA MET A 133 8.51 9.18 7.44
C MET A 133 8.06 10.11 6.31
N LEU A 134 6.79 10.03 5.93
CA LEU A 134 6.14 11.04 5.09
C LEU A 134 5.47 12.08 5.98
N GLY A 135 6.28 13.01 6.48
CA GLY A 135 5.85 14.01 7.45
C GLY A 135 6.38 15.40 7.12
N LYS A 136 5.66 16.40 7.61
CA LYS A 136 6.10 17.80 7.64
C LYS A 136 5.91 18.36 9.05
N PRO A 137 6.62 19.44 9.42
CA PRO A 137 6.41 20.09 10.71
C PRO A 137 4.93 20.52 10.88
N LEU A 138 4.38 20.28 12.07
CA LEU A 138 3.10 20.81 12.48
C LEU A 138 3.24 22.30 12.79
N LYS A 139 2.30 23.11 12.33
CA LYS A 139 2.32 24.57 12.57
C LYS A 139 2.34 24.96 14.05
N GLY A 140 1.82 24.10 14.93
CA GLY A 140 1.78 24.31 16.38
C GLY A 140 2.82 23.51 17.17
N GLY A 141 3.79 22.86 16.51
CA GLY A 141 4.73 21.96 17.16
C GLY A 141 4.09 20.63 17.61
N ALA A 142 4.74 19.96 18.56
CA ALA A 142 4.28 18.68 19.09
C ALA A 142 2.97 18.88 19.89
N PRO A 143 1.95 18.03 19.69
CA PRO A 143 0.73 18.10 20.48
C PRO A 143 0.95 17.59 21.91
N ASP A 144 0.31 18.21 22.90
CA ASP A 144 0.36 17.75 24.31
C ASP A 144 -0.39 16.42 24.52
N LYS A 145 -1.38 16.15 23.66
CA LYS A 145 -2.21 14.95 23.74
C LYS A 145 -1.45 13.74 23.21
N ASP A 146 -1.52 12.63 23.96
CA ASP A 146 -1.09 11.32 23.47
C ASP A 146 -2.11 10.73 22.48
N TYR A 147 -1.62 10.32 21.31
CA TYR A 147 -2.40 9.68 20.25
C TYR A 147 -2.07 8.18 20.09
N GLY A 148 -1.29 7.61 21.01
CA GLY A 148 -0.90 6.21 21.06
C GLY A 148 0.55 5.96 20.59
N GLU A 149 1.09 4.82 21.01
CA GLU A 149 2.49 4.40 20.75
C GLU A 149 2.88 4.50 19.27
N HIS A 150 1.97 4.16 18.36
CA HIS A 150 2.21 4.19 16.92
C HIS A 150 2.56 5.59 16.36
N TRP A 151 2.23 6.65 17.09
CA TRP A 151 2.48 8.03 16.70
C TRP A 151 3.68 8.67 17.42
N LYS A 152 4.29 7.95 18.37
CA LYS A 152 5.59 8.33 18.95
C LYS A 152 6.68 8.21 17.89
N GLY A 153 7.71 9.05 18.00
CA GLY A 153 8.70 9.26 16.94
C GLY A 153 8.20 10.14 15.78
N PHE A 154 6.91 10.41 15.69
CA PHE A 154 6.30 11.30 14.68
C PHE A 154 5.82 12.60 15.34
N LEU A 155 4.77 12.52 16.17
CA LEU A 155 4.12 13.68 16.77
C LEU A 155 4.98 14.34 17.86
N ASP A 156 5.71 13.54 18.64
CA ASP A 156 6.65 14.00 19.69
C ASP A 156 7.81 14.85 19.13
N ARG A 157 8.15 14.67 17.84
CA ARG A 157 9.11 15.49 17.11
C ARG A 157 8.50 16.75 16.49
N GLY A 158 7.22 17.04 16.78
CA GLY A 158 6.48 18.13 16.16
C GLY A 158 6.19 17.92 14.67
N MET A 159 6.27 16.67 14.18
CA MET A 159 5.95 16.32 12.80
C MET A 159 4.52 15.78 12.72
N GLY A 160 3.86 15.95 11.58
CA GLY A 160 2.55 15.34 11.30
C GLY A 160 2.49 14.74 9.89
N PRO A 161 1.60 13.75 9.63
CA PRO A 161 1.45 13.15 8.31
C PRO A 161 1.28 14.18 7.21
N ALA A 162 2.06 14.05 6.14
CA ALA A 162 1.98 14.90 4.97
C ALA A 162 1.15 14.19 3.87
N LEU A 163 -0.14 14.51 3.78
CA LEU A 163 -1.07 13.78 2.91
C LEU A 163 -1.16 14.37 1.49
N ASP A 164 -0.66 15.59 1.28
CA ASP A 164 -0.70 16.31 -0.01
C ASP A 164 0.12 15.62 -1.10
N CYS A 165 1.16 14.87 -0.71
CA CYS A 165 2.01 14.12 -1.63
C CYS A 165 1.39 12.81 -2.12
N LEU A 166 0.35 12.29 -1.46
CA LEU A 166 -0.24 10.99 -1.76
C LEU A 166 -1.10 11.01 -3.02
N ASP A 167 -1.01 9.95 -3.81
CA ASP A 167 -1.91 9.69 -4.93
C ASP A 167 -2.60 8.35 -4.77
N LEU A 168 -3.94 8.31 -4.74
CA LEU A 168 -4.68 7.05 -4.71
C LEU A 168 -4.56 6.38 -6.08
N ILE A 169 -4.01 5.18 -6.17
CA ILE A 169 -3.78 4.51 -7.46
C ILE A 169 -4.64 3.27 -7.69
N ALA A 170 -5.13 2.63 -6.63
CA ALA A 170 -5.97 1.45 -6.76
C ALA A 170 -6.76 1.18 -5.47
N ARG A 171 -7.79 0.35 -5.62
CA ARG A 171 -8.52 -0.24 -4.51
C ARG A 171 -8.65 -1.75 -4.70
N ALA A 172 -8.50 -2.52 -3.63
CA ALA A 172 -8.70 -3.97 -3.70
C ALA A 172 -9.52 -4.48 -2.53
N VAL A 173 -10.55 -5.27 -2.84
CA VAL A 173 -11.36 -5.97 -1.86
C VAL A 173 -10.98 -7.45 -1.88
N THR A 174 -10.53 -7.95 -0.72
CA THR A 174 -10.22 -9.37 -0.56
C THR A 174 -11.48 -10.21 -0.86
N PRO A 175 -11.39 -11.25 -1.73
CA PRO A 175 -12.52 -12.11 -2.04
C PRO A 175 -13.19 -12.71 -0.79
N PRO A 176 -14.48 -13.09 -0.86
CA PRO A 176 -15.11 -13.89 0.18
C PRO A 176 -14.41 -15.25 0.32
N GLY A 177 -14.67 -15.96 1.42
CA GLY A 177 -14.07 -17.28 1.67
C GLY A 177 -12.65 -17.26 2.21
N ARG A 178 -12.12 -16.08 2.60
CA ARG A 178 -10.75 -15.91 3.12
C ARG A 178 -10.74 -15.78 4.65
N PRO A 179 -9.68 -16.25 5.35
CA PRO A 179 -9.56 -16.15 6.81
C PRO A 179 -9.41 -14.71 7.31
N ARG A 180 -9.01 -13.78 6.44
CA ARG A 180 -8.98 -12.35 6.69
C ARG A 180 -9.43 -11.62 5.41
N ARG A 181 -10.16 -10.52 5.55
CA ARG A 181 -10.63 -9.72 4.43
C ARG A 181 -10.35 -8.24 4.66
N PHE A 182 -9.84 -7.59 3.62
CA PHE A 182 -9.50 -6.17 3.61
C PHE A 182 -10.19 -5.45 2.45
N ASN A 183 -10.47 -4.17 2.66
CA ASN A 183 -10.90 -3.19 1.67
C ASN A 183 -9.76 -2.17 1.53
N ALA A 184 -8.68 -2.61 0.88
CA ALA A 184 -7.40 -1.92 0.85
C ALA A 184 -7.39 -0.76 -0.15
N ARG A 185 -6.85 0.39 0.26
CA ARG A 185 -6.51 1.51 -0.63
C ARG A 185 -5.00 1.53 -0.84
N PHE A 186 -4.58 1.65 -2.09
CA PHE A 186 -3.18 1.74 -2.46
C PHE A 186 -2.86 3.17 -2.84
N PHE A 187 -2.00 3.80 -2.07
CA PHE A 187 -1.46 5.12 -2.33
C PHE A 187 -0.06 5.00 -2.91
N MET A 188 0.31 5.93 -3.79
CA MET A 188 1.65 6.10 -4.32
C MET A 188 2.18 7.48 -3.91
N ALA A 189 3.45 7.54 -3.53
CA ALA A 189 4.18 8.77 -3.30
C ALA A 189 5.62 8.62 -3.78
N ARG A 190 6.32 9.73 -3.93
CA ARG A 190 7.71 9.71 -4.34
C ARG A 190 8.59 9.45 -3.11
N ALA A 191 9.69 8.73 -3.30
CA ALA A 191 10.63 8.48 -2.21
C ALA A 191 11.20 9.76 -1.60
N GLU A 192 11.34 10.80 -2.42
CA GLU A 192 11.88 12.11 -2.02
C GLU A 192 10.90 12.88 -1.12
N ASP A 193 9.63 12.47 -1.06
CA ASP A 193 8.64 13.00 -0.12
C ASP A 193 8.76 12.34 1.27
N ALA A 194 9.60 11.31 1.41
CA ALA A 194 9.87 10.61 2.67
C ALA A 194 11.28 10.95 3.20
N SER A 195 11.42 10.91 4.53
CA SER A 195 12.68 11.15 5.24
C SER A 195 12.99 9.99 6.21
N GLY A 196 14.25 9.93 6.67
CA GLY A 196 14.71 8.88 7.57
C GLY A 196 15.50 7.78 6.85
N GLU A 197 15.81 6.72 7.60
CA GLU A 197 16.57 5.58 7.12
C GLU A 197 15.71 4.33 7.17
N ILE A 198 15.95 3.41 6.23
CA ILE A 198 15.24 2.12 6.23
C ILE A 198 15.63 1.35 7.48
N ARG A 199 14.61 0.88 8.21
CA ARG A 199 14.72 0.02 9.37
C ARG A 199 13.89 -1.23 9.17
N HIS A 200 14.25 -2.30 9.86
CA HIS A 200 13.47 -3.54 9.89
C HIS A 200 12.54 -3.54 11.10
N SER A 201 11.37 -4.14 10.94
CA SER A 201 10.45 -4.41 12.05
C SER A 201 10.37 -5.92 12.32
N SER A 202 9.77 -6.30 13.45
CA SER A 202 9.50 -7.71 13.74
C SER A 202 8.49 -8.34 12.77
N GLU A 203 7.63 -7.53 12.15
CA GLU A 203 6.61 -7.98 11.21
C GLU A 203 7.11 -8.02 9.75
N MET A 204 8.08 -7.15 9.42
CA MET A 204 8.59 -6.96 8.07
C MET A 204 10.13 -6.89 8.06
N GLY A 205 10.73 -7.91 7.44
CA GLY A 205 12.18 -8.01 7.20
C GLY A 205 12.55 -7.70 5.75
N ASP A 206 13.85 -7.70 5.43
CA ASP A 206 14.40 -7.44 4.08
C ASP A 206 13.75 -6.25 3.35
N ILE A 207 13.58 -5.14 4.09
CA ILE A 207 13.02 -3.92 3.52
C ILE A 207 14.09 -3.24 2.67
N ARG A 208 13.79 -3.06 1.38
CA ARG A 208 14.74 -2.50 0.42
C ARG A 208 14.03 -1.92 -0.79
N TRP A 209 14.79 -1.09 -1.50
CA TRP A 209 14.44 -0.67 -2.85
C TRP A 209 14.65 -1.83 -3.81
N VAL A 210 13.60 -2.16 -4.56
CA VAL A 210 13.61 -3.22 -5.57
C VAL A 210 13.30 -2.59 -6.91
N ARG A 211 14.09 -2.90 -7.94
CA ARG A 211 13.77 -2.46 -9.30
C ARG A 211 12.42 -3.01 -9.73
N LEU A 212 11.62 -2.21 -10.41
CA LEU A 212 10.24 -2.60 -10.74
C LEU A 212 10.17 -3.85 -11.63
N ASP A 213 11.16 -4.07 -12.48
CA ASP A 213 11.30 -5.28 -13.29
C ASP A 213 11.63 -6.51 -12.43
N GLU A 214 12.60 -6.39 -11.52
CA GLU A 214 12.96 -7.45 -10.57
C GLU A 214 11.84 -7.76 -9.56
N ALA A 215 11.08 -6.75 -9.15
CA ALA A 215 10.02 -6.89 -8.16
C ALA A 215 8.97 -7.92 -8.58
N ARG A 216 8.71 -8.05 -9.89
CA ARG A 216 7.73 -8.99 -10.46
C ARG A 216 8.15 -10.46 -10.33
N GLU A 217 9.44 -10.71 -10.16
CA GLU A 217 10.01 -12.04 -9.99
C GLU A 217 10.08 -12.49 -8.51
N LEU A 218 9.69 -11.60 -7.58
CA LEU A 218 9.65 -11.93 -6.16
C LEU A 218 8.45 -12.84 -5.81
N PRO A 219 8.49 -13.54 -4.67
CA PRO A 219 7.33 -14.21 -4.10
C PRO A 219 6.26 -13.20 -3.67
N LEU A 220 5.32 -12.89 -4.57
CA LEU A 220 4.30 -11.88 -4.34
C LEU A 220 2.91 -12.50 -4.10
N PRO A 221 2.07 -11.87 -3.26
CA PRO A 221 0.63 -12.07 -3.33
C PRO A 221 0.09 -11.64 -4.69
N THR A 222 -0.97 -12.29 -5.18
CA THR A 222 -1.52 -11.96 -6.51
C THR A 222 -1.88 -10.48 -6.65
N ILE A 223 -2.47 -9.88 -5.61
CA ILE A 223 -2.83 -8.46 -5.63
C ILE A 223 -1.59 -7.54 -5.73
N THR A 224 -0.50 -7.87 -5.06
CA THR A 224 0.74 -7.08 -5.12
C THR A 224 1.30 -7.06 -6.54
N GLY A 225 1.26 -8.20 -7.24
CA GLY A 225 1.63 -8.28 -8.66
C GLY A 225 0.75 -7.39 -9.56
N LEU A 226 -0.56 -7.35 -9.33
CA LEU A 226 -1.49 -6.46 -10.05
C LEU A 226 -1.14 -4.98 -9.83
N ILE A 227 -0.81 -4.61 -8.59
CA ILE A 227 -0.42 -3.24 -8.24
C ILE A 227 0.94 -2.85 -8.85
N LEU A 228 1.93 -3.75 -8.90
CA LEU A 228 3.19 -3.51 -9.62
C LEU A 228 2.98 -3.26 -11.11
N GLY A 229 1.96 -3.88 -11.70
CA GLY A 229 1.51 -3.54 -13.05
C GLY A 229 1.12 -2.06 -13.15
N GLU A 230 0.19 -1.64 -12.30
CA GLU A 230 -0.36 -0.27 -12.33
C GLU A 230 0.70 0.79 -12.03
N ILE A 231 1.63 0.51 -11.12
CA ILE A 231 2.81 1.37 -10.88
C ILE A 231 3.62 1.54 -12.17
N GLY A 232 3.87 0.46 -12.91
CA GLY A 232 4.62 0.52 -14.17
C GLY A 232 3.96 1.40 -15.22
N ARG A 233 2.63 1.37 -15.32
CA ARG A 233 1.89 2.27 -16.21
C ARG A 233 1.99 3.72 -15.75
N LEU A 234 1.77 3.98 -14.47
CA LEU A 234 1.79 5.32 -13.90
C LEU A 234 3.19 5.97 -13.96
N VAL A 235 4.26 5.19 -13.87
CA VAL A 235 5.63 5.69 -14.06
C VAL A 235 5.88 6.05 -15.53
N LYS A 236 5.41 5.22 -16.46
CA LYS A 236 5.59 5.46 -17.91
C LYS A 236 4.73 6.62 -18.42
N GLU A 237 3.51 6.72 -17.92
CA GLU A 237 2.51 7.73 -18.29
C GLU A 237 1.95 8.38 -17.02
N PRO A 238 2.71 9.33 -16.42
CA PRO A 238 2.29 10.01 -15.20
C PRO A 238 0.95 10.73 -15.40
N PRO A 239 -0.01 10.52 -14.50
CA PRO A 239 -1.31 11.17 -14.60
C PRO A 239 -1.21 12.65 -14.22
N ASP A 240 -2.08 13.46 -14.81
CA ASP A 240 -2.29 14.85 -14.35
C ASP A 240 -2.97 14.85 -12.97
N ARG A 241 -2.18 15.16 -11.93
CA ARG A 241 -2.66 15.20 -10.54
C ARG A 241 -3.69 16.31 -10.30
N LYS A 242 -3.85 17.26 -11.22
CA LYS A 242 -4.83 18.36 -11.13
C LYS A 242 -6.15 18.02 -11.84
N LYS A 243 -6.38 16.76 -12.22
CA LYS A 243 -7.62 16.30 -12.85
C LYS A 243 -8.19 15.08 -12.15
N GLN A 244 -9.50 14.91 -12.27
CA GLN A 244 -10.15 13.65 -11.89
C GLN A 244 -9.73 12.55 -12.85
N ARG A 245 -9.56 11.35 -12.31
CA ARG A 245 -9.32 10.13 -13.10
C ARG A 245 -9.96 8.93 -12.44
N ARG A 246 -10.18 7.88 -13.23
CA ARG A 246 -10.57 6.58 -12.69
C ARG A 246 -9.36 5.82 -12.19
N ILE A 247 -9.60 4.91 -11.25
CA ILE A 247 -8.58 3.98 -10.74
C ILE A 247 -9.11 2.54 -10.82
N PRO A 248 -8.21 1.54 -10.96
CA PRO A 248 -8.61 0.16 -10.88
C PRO A 248 -9.16 -0.22 -9.49
N LEU A 249 -10.30 -0.89 -9.50
CA LEU A 249 -10.91 -1.59 -8.38
C LEU A 249 -10.87 -3.10 -8.65
N PHE A 250 -10.11 -3.81 -7.82
CA PHE A 250 -10.03 -5.27 -7.83
C PHE A 250 -11.04 -5.85 -6.82
N THR A 251 -12.14 -6.43 -7.30
CA THR A 251 -13.27 -6.85 -6.44
C THR A 251 -13.80 -8.24 -6.83
N THR A 252 -14.88 -8.70 -6.19
CA THR A 252 -15.60 -9.93 -6.52
C THR A 252 -17.09 -9.63 -6.67
N ILE A 253 -17.67 -9.95 -7.82
CA ILE A 253 -19.09 -9.76 -8.16
C ILE A 253 -19.61 -11.08 -8.71
N HIS A 254 -20.74 -11.60 -8.19
CA HIS A 254 -21.35 -12.86 -8.63
C HIS A 254 -20.34 -14.03 -8.77
N ARG A 255 -19.46 -14.18 -7.76
CA ARG A 255 -18.36 -15.19 -7.71
C ARG A 255 -17.25 -15.00 -8.76
N LYS A 256 -17.33 -14.00 -9.63
CA LYS A 256 -16.24 -13.61 -10.54
C LYS A 256 -15.33 -12.59 -9.88
N HIS A 257 -14.03 -12.79 -10.00
CA HIS A 257 -13.03 -11.85 -9.49
C HIS A 257 -12.69 -10.87 -10.60
N LEU A 258 -13.04 -9.61 -10.44
CA LEU A 258 -12.98 -8.63 -11.53
C LEU A 258 -12.00 -7.51 -11.23
N MET A 259 -11.43 -6.95 -12.29
CA MET A 259 -10.89 -5.60 -12.30
C MET A 259 -11.91 -4.68 -12.99
N ILE A 260 -12.39 -3.65 -12.30
CA ILE A 260 -13.25 -2.60 -12.84
C ILE A 260 -12.63 -1.23 -12.55
N GLU A 261 -13.25 -0.15 -13.01
CA GLU A 261 -12.80 1.22 -12.74
C GLU A 261 -13.82 1.97 -11.88
N GLU A 262 -13.34 2.79 -10.94
CA GLU A 262 -14.17 3.70 -10.12
C GLU A 262 -13.72 5.16 -10.18
#